data_AF-A0A1V4X1C9-F1
#
_entry.id   AF-A0A1V4X1C9-F1
#
_cell.length_a   1.000
_cell.length_b   1.000
_cell.length_c   1.000
_cell.angle_alpha   90.00
_cell.angle_beta   90.00
_cell.angle_gamma   90.00
#
_symmetry.space_group_name_H-M   'P 1'
#
loop_
_entity.id
_entity.type
_entity.pdbx_description
1 polymer ?
#
loop_
_entity_poly.entity_id
_entity_poly.type
_entity_poly.pdbx_seq_one_letter_code
_entity_poly.pdbx_strand_id
1 'polypeptide(L)'
;MWNWKPFFEDESISAFCDLDQIVDTEADEDGLYASPDCYRPLPLRFGVFLAIVLKKKDDTSRYLEERKARSLPLKGYKSYRYSLCLAEIDVRDMRCRVLPAGDYDSKDRELGDSCIITDITPPILPGINDEWKPIRSKRSHAMIRALAKMFFPKG
;
A
#
# COMPACT_ATOMS: atom_id res chain seq x y z
N MET A 1 -5.00 -12.57 11.81
CA MET A 1 -6.14 -11.63 11.86
C MET A 1 -5.56 -10.25 11.69
N TRP A 2 -5.97 -9.50 10.66
CA TRP A 2 -5.39 -8.19 10.36
C TRP A 2 -5.74 -7.17 11.44
N ASN A 3 -4.76 -6.36 11.88
CA ASN A 3 -4.96 -5.30 12.86
C ASN A 3 -4.78 -3.92 12.23
N TRP A 4 -5.74 -3.54 11.39
CA TRP A 4 -5.69 -2.29 10.63
C TRP A 4 -5.70 -1.05 11.54
N LYS A 5 -4.60 -0.28 11.48
CA LYS A 5 -4.49 1.04 12.13
C LYS A 5 -4.61 2.16 11.09
N PRO A 6 -5.53 3.12 11.26
CA PRO A 6 -5.59 4.27 10.36
C PRO A 6 -4.34 5.14 10.51
N PHE A 7 -3.77 5.60 9.39
CA PHE A 7 -2.60 6.48 9.42
C PHE A 7 -2.70 7.67 8.47
N PHE A 8 -3.61 7.63 7.50
CA PHE A 8 -3.79 8.69 6.54
C PHE A 8 -5.24 8.76 6.07
N GLU A 9 -5.77 9.97 5.95
CA GLU A 9 -7.06 10.24 5.35
C GLU A 9 -7.04 11.60 4.66
N ASP A 10 -7.62 11.66 3.46
CA ASP A 10 -7.95 12.90 2.77
C ASP A 10 -9.33 12.80 2.09
N GLU A 11 -9.62 13.71 1.17
CA GLU A 11 -10.88 13.71 0.42
C GLU A 11 -11.01 12.54 -0.57
N SER A 12 -9.89 11.94 -0.99
CA SER A 12 -9.83 10.94 -2.05
C SER A 12 -9.68 9.53 -1.49
N ILE A 13 -8.93 9.34 -0.40
CA ILE A 13 -8.66 8.02 0.19
C ILE A 13 -8.68 8.01 1.72
N SER A 14 -8.89 6.80 2.26
CA SER A 14 -8.51 6.42 3.63
C SER A 14 -7.49 5.28 3.54
N ALA A 15 -6.41 5.36 4.32
CA ALA A 15 -5.37 4.33 4.34
C ALA A 15 -5.10 3.82 5.76
N PHE A 16 -4.95 2.50 5.84
CA PHE A 16 -4.71 1.76 7.06
C PHE A 16 -3.46 0.90 6.87
N CYS A 17 -2.72 0.65 7.94
CA CYS A 17 -1.57 -0.26 7.92
C CYS A 17 -1.76 -1.38 8.95
N ASP A 18 -1.22 -2.57 8.68
CA ASP A 18 -1.11 -3.62 9.69
C ASP A 18 0.25 -3.52 10.38
N LEU A 19 0.25 -3.02 11.63
CA LEU A 19 1.47 -2.85 12.42
C LEU A 19 1.98 -4.17 13.02
N ASP A 20 1.16 -5.21 13.05
CA ASP A 20 1.54 -6.50 13.63
C ASP A 20 2.26 -7.38 12.59
N GLN A 21 2.19 -7.02 11.31
CA GLN A 21 2.81 -7.75 10.20
C GLN A 21 3.83 -6.90 9.44
N ILE A 22 4.91 -6.56 10.13
CA ILE A 22 6.07 -5.93 9.52
C ILE A 22 6.96 -7.02 8.93
N VAL A 23 7.23 -6.90 7.63
CA VAL A 23 8.07 -7.83 6.88
C VAL A 23 9.49 -7.28 6.82
N ASP A 24 10.48 -8.09 7.18
CA ASP A 24 11.88 -7.78 6.85
C ASP A 24 12.10 -8.06 5.36
N THR A 25 12.39 -7.03 4.57
CA THR A 25 12.53 -7.14 3.11
C THR A 25 13.99 -7.22 2.66
N GLU A 26 14.94 -7.31 3.59
CA GLU A 26 16.35 -7.64 3.30
C GLU A 26 16.64 -9.13 3.43
N ALA A 27 15.76 -9.89 4.09
CA ALA A 27 15.92 -11.31 4.35
C ALA A 27 15.94 -12.21 3.09
N ASP A 28 15.66 -11.64 1.90
CA ASP A 28 15.61 -12.37 0.63
C ASP A 28 16.97 -12.59 -0.05
N GLU A 29 18.08 -12.03 0.46
CA GLU A 29 19.44 -12.34 -0.07
C GLU A 29 20.22 -13.39 0.74
N ASP A 30 19.96 -13.55 2.05
CA ASP A 30 20.72 -14.46 2.93
C ASP A 30 19.86 -15.49 3.71
N GLY A 31 18.53 -15.47 3.59
CA GLY A 31 17.62 -16.50 4.16
C GLY A 31 17.54 -16.54 5.68
N LEU A 32 18.00 -15.50 6.37
CA LEU A 32 17.95 -15.39 7.84
C LEU A 32 16.74 -14.56 8.27
N TYR A 33 15.67 -15.23 8.66
CA TYR A 33 14.49 -14.58 9.24
C TYR A 33 14.68 -14.35 10.74
N ALA A 34 14.42 -13.13 11.21
CA ALA A 34 14.39 -12.82 12.62
C ALA A 34 13.26 -13.61 13.33
N SER A 35 13.58 -14.30 14.43
CA SER A 35 12.58 -14.97 15.27
C SER A 35 11.56 -13.97 15.85
N PRO A 36 10.25 -14.29 15.87
CA PRO A 36 9.17 -13.42 16.32
C PRO A 36 9.20 -13.05 17.81
N ASP A 37 10.06 -13.67 18.63
CA ASP A 37 10.00 -13.60 20.10
C ASP A 37 10.78 -12.44 20.77
N CYS A 38 11.22 -11.42 20.03
CA CYS A 38 11.93 -10.29 20.63
C CYS A 38 11.39 -8.94 20.14
N TYR A 39 11.21 -7.98 21.06
CA TYR A 39 11.10 -6.55 20.76
C TYR A 39 12.39 -6.09 20.06
N ARG A 40 12.46 -6.29 18.75
CA ARG A 40 13.59 -5.87 17.93
C ARG A 40 13.34 -4.46 17.39
N PRO A 41 14.39 -3.66 17.20
CA PRO A 41 14.28 -2.44 16.43
C PRO A 41 13.77 -2.79 15.02
N LEU A 42 12.97 -1.88 14.45
CA LEU A 42 12.47 -1.99 13.09
C LEU A 42 13.67 -2.13 12.11
N PRO A 43 13.62 -3.08 11.15
CA PRO A 43 14.67 -3.18 10.13
C PRO A 43 14.87 -1.87 9.37
N LEU A 44 16.08 -1.63 8.87
CA LEU A 44 16.38 -0.42 8.08
C LEU A 44 15.67 -0.42 6.72
N ARG A 45 15.30 -1.60 6.23
CA ARG A 45 14.42 -1.78 5.09
C ARG A 45 13.36 -2.82 5.43
N PHE A 46 12.11 -2.44 5.32
CA PHE A 46 10.98 -3.27 5.76
C PHE A 46 9.76 -3.04 4.87
N GLY A 47 8.83 -3.99 4.91
CA GLY A 47 7.53 -3.95 4.27
C GLY A 47 6.42 -3.85 5.30
N VAL A 48 5.36 -3.13 4.97
CA VAL A 48 4.11 -3.08 5.74
C VAL A 48 2.92 -3.20 4.82
N PHE A 49 1.94 -4.01 5.19
CA PHE A 49 0.70 -4.11 4.44
C PHE A 49 -0.16 -2.87 4.65
N LEU A 50 -0.67 -2.33 3.55
CA LEU A 50 -1.59 -1.20 3.52
C LEU A 50 -2.94 -1.63 2.96
N ALA A 51 -4.01 -1.23 3.60
CA ALA A 51 -5.35 -1.25 3.02
C ALA A 51 -5.71 0.17 2.57
N ILE A 52 -5.97 0.36 1.27
CA ILE A 52 -6.33 1.65 0.68
C ILE A 52 -7.80 1.61 0.24
N VAL A 53 -8.58 2.55 0.76
CA VAL A 53 -10.01 2.72 0.44
C VAL A 53 -10.17 3.97 -0.42
N LEU A 54 -10.70 3.81 -1.64
CA LEU A 54 -11.08 4.93 -2.50
C LEU A 54 -12.42 5.53 -2.04
N LYS A 55 -12.49 6.85 -1.86
CA LYS A 55 -13.70 7.56 -1.39
C LYS A 55 -14.49 8.19 -2.53
N LYS A 56 -13.81 8.59 -3.61
CA LYS A 56 -14.43 9.28 -4.75
C LYS A 56 -15.03 8.28 -5.74
N LYS A 57 -16.27 8.55 -6.16
CA LYS A 57 -17.00 7.74 -7.15
C LYS A 57 -16.30 7.76 -8.51
N ASP A 58 -15.74 8.90 -8.90
CA ASP A 58 -15.03 9.04 -10.18
C ASP A 58 -13.76 8.18 -10.20
N ASP A 59 -12.95 8.22 -9.13
CA ASP A 59 -11.75 7.38 -9.00
C ASP A 59 -12.10 5.90 -9.00
N THR A 60 -13.18 5.52 -8.31
CA THR A 60 -13.70 4.14 -8.32
C THR A 60 -14.16 3.71 -9.72
N SER A 61 -14.79 4.60 -10.47
CA SER A 61 -15.26 4.31 -11.84
C SER A 61 -14.09 4.14 -12.79
N ARG A 62 -13.07 5.01 -12.69
CA ARG A 62 -11.84 4.92 -13.47
C ARG A 62 -11.04 3.65 -13.14
N TYR A 63 -11.00 3.27 -11.85
CA TYR A 63 -10.41 2.01 -11.41
C TYR A 63 -11.10 0.80 -12.05
N LEU A 64 -12.44 0.80 -12.10
CA LEU A 64 -13.23 -0.26 -12.72
C LEU A 64 -12.96 -0.38 -14.22
N GLU A 65 -12.85 0.74 -14.93
CA GLU A 65 -12.48 0.74 -16.36
C GLU A 65 -11.07 0.16 -16.56
N GLU A 66 -10.12 0.43 -15.68
CA GLU A 66 -8.78 -0.16 -15.75
C GLU A 66 -8.82 -1.68 -15.55
N ARG A 67 -9.54 -2.16 -14.52
CA ARG A 67 -9.73 -3.61 -14.31
C ARG A 67 -10.30 -4.27 -15.55
N LYS A 68 -11.32 -3.64 -16.16
CA LYS A 68 -11.96 -4.13 -17.37
C LYS A 68 -10.98 -4.19 -18.54
N ALA A 69 -10.17 -3.15 -18.75
CA ALA A 69 -9.15 -3.11 -19.79
C ALA A 69 -8.10 -4.22 -19.62
N ARG A 70 -7.75 -4.55 -18.36
CA ARG A 70 -6.83 -5.63 -18.00
C ARG A 70 -7.49 -7.02 -17.96
N SER A 71 -8.76 -7.15 -18.35
CA SER A 71 -9.53 -8.40 -18.28
C SER A 71 -9.61 -9.02 -16.87
N LEU A 72 -9.53 -8.18 -15.82
CA LEU A 72 -9.63 -8.61 -14.43
C LEU A 72 -11.09 -8.81 -14.00
N PRO A 73 -11.36 -9.70 -13.03
CA PRO A 73 -12.71 -9.93 -12.53
C PRO A 73 -13.36 -8.65 -11.98
N LEU A 74 -14.56 -8.35 -12.48
CA LEU A 74 -15.42 -7.29 -11.96
C LEU A 74 -16.51 -7.83 -11.01
N LYS A 75 -16.66 -9.16 -10.95
CA LYS A 75 -17.66 -9.83 -10.11
C LYS A 75 -17.28 -9.65 -8.64
N GLY A 76 -18.20 -9.09 -7.85
CA GLY A 76 -17.96 -8.78 -6.42
C GLY A 76 -17.53 -7.34 -6.15
N TYR A 77 -17.13 -6.58 -7.17
CA TYR A 77 -16.64 -5.21 -6.98
C TYR A 77 -17.74 -4.21 -6.56
N LYS A 78 -19.03 -4.53 -6.77
CA LYS A 78 -20.14 -3.75 -6.16
C LYS A 78 -20.02 -3.67 -4.63
N SER A 79 -19.27 -4.59 -4.02
CA SER A 79 -18.98 -4.66 -2.60
C SER A 79 -17.50 -4.42 -2.30
N TYR A 80 -16.76 -3.80 -3.22
CA TYR A 80 -15.35 -3.45 -3.03
C TYR A 80 -15.17 -2.64 -1.75
N ARG A 81 -14.19 -3.05 -0.94
CA ARG A 81 -13.89 -2.45 0.36
C ARG A 81 -12.55 -1.74 0.33
N TYR A 82 -11.49 -2.40 -0.14
CA TYR A 82 -10.14 -1.85 -0.21
C TYR A 82 -9.25 -2.59 -1.21
N SER A 83 -8.19 -1.91 -1.64
CA SER A 83 -7.02 -2.50 -2.30
C SER A 83 -5.93 -2.73 -1.25
N LEU A 84 -5.47 -3.97 -1.15
CA LEU A 84 -4.32 -4.36 -0.35
C LEU A 84 -3.04 -4.07 -1.15
N CYS A 85 -2.07 -3.46 -0.50
CA CYS A 85 -0.74 -3.20 -1.04
C CYS A 85 0.33 -3.59 -0.02
N LEU A 86 1.55 -3.86 -0.48
CA LEU A 86 2.75 -3.90 0.35
C LEU A 86 3.54 -2.62 0.11
N ALA A 87 3.66 -1.78 1.13
CA ALA A 87 4.57 -0.64 1.07
C ALA A 87 5.93 -1.03 1.64
N GLU A 88 6.96 -0.97 0.81
CA GLU A 88 8.32 -1.16 1.26
C GLU A 88 9.00 0.20 1.47
N ILE A 89 9.73 0.31 2.56
CA ILE A 89 10.44 1.52 2.97
C ILE A 89 11.91 1.15 3.14
N ASP A 90 12.80 1.92 2.50
CA ASP A 90 14.23 1.93 2.80
C ASP A 90 14.58 3.23 3.49
N VAL A 91 14.96 3.12 4.76
CA VAL A 91 15.23 4.26 5.64
C VAL A 91 16.62 4.85 5.38
N ARG A 92 17.57 4.03 4.89
CA ARG A 92 18.94 4.48 4.60
C ARG A 92 18.93 5.51 3.48
N ASP A 93 18.16 5.21 2.44
CA ASP A 93 18.04 6.07 1.26
C ASP A 93 16.80 6.98 1.31
N MET A 94 15.94 6.83 2.32
CA MET A 94 14.65 7.51 2.43
C MET A 94 13.78 7.33 1.18
N ARG A 95 13.69 6.09 0.70
CA ARG A 95 12.92 5.68 -0.49
C ARG A 95 11.78 4.75 -0.11
N CYS A 96 10.76 4.74 -0.95
CA CYS A 96 9.61 3.87 -0.80
C CYS A 96 9.15 3.37 -2.17
N ARG A 97 8.59 2.17 -2.20
CA ARG A 97 7.77 1.65 -3.30
C ARG A 97 6.52 1.00 -2.72
N VAL A 98 5.45 0.97 -3.50
CA VAL A 98 4.20 0.32 -3.14
C VAL A 98 3.89 -0.73 -4.19
N LEU A 99 3.74 -1.97 -3.75
CA LEU A 99 3.42 -3.10 -4.60
C LEU A 99 1.94 -3.44 -4.43
N PRO A 100 1.12 -3.42 -5.50
CA PRO A 100 -0.26 -3.90 -5.43
C PRO A 100 -0.26 -5.38 -5.06
N ALA A 101 -1.14 -5.79 -4.14
CA ALA A 101 -1.28 -7.20 -3.73
C ALA A 101 -2.61 -7.78 -4.23
N GLY A 102 -3.74 -7.25 -3.77
CA GLY A 102 -5.05 -7.76 -4.18
C GLY A 102 -6.20 -6.90 -3.69
N ASP A 103 -7.35 -7.01 -4.35
CA ASP A 103 -8.57 -6.30 -3.96
C ASP A 103 -9.47 -7.19 -3.11
N TYR A 104 -10.21 -6.56 -2.19
CA TYR A 104 -11.08 -7.28 -1.27
C TYR A 104 -12.47 -6.66 -1.20
N ASP A 105 -13.47 -7.52 -1.02
CA ASP A 105 -14.84 -7.09 -0.79
C ASP A 105 -15.15 -6.82 0.70
N SER A 106 -16.38 -6.41 0.99
CA SER A 106 -16.84 -6.09 2.34
C SER A 106 -16.84 -7.28 3.32
N LYS A 107 -16.63 -8.50 2.82
CA LYS A 107 -16.52 -9.74 3.61
C LYS A 107 -15.08 -10.25 3.66
N ASP A 108 -14.10 -9.42 3.29
CA ASP A 108 -12.68 -9.78 3.21
C ASP A 108 -12.42 -10.97 2.27
N ARG A 109 -13.23 -11.10 1.21
CA ARG A 109 -12.97 -12.07 0.14
C ARG A 109 -12.16 -11.42 -0.97
N GLU A 110 -11.12 -12.11 -1.40
CA GLU A 110 -10.23 -11.67 -2.48
C GLU A 110 -10.98 -11.60 -3.82
N LEU A 111 -10.75 -10.52 -4.57
CA LEU A 111 -11.32 -10.22 -5.89
C LEU A 111 -10.26 -10.29 -7.01
N GLY A 112 -9.05 -10.76 -6.68
CA GLY A 112 -7.87 -10.83 -7.54
C GLY A 112 -7.00 -9.58 -7.46
N ASP A 113 -6.05 -9.47 -8.40
CA ASP A 113 -5.02 -8.44 -8.42
C ASP A 113 -5.58 -7.01 -8.35
N SER A 114 -4.86 -6.13 -7.65
CA SER A 114 -5.16 -4.70 -7.57
C SER A 114 -4.53 -3.94 -8.75
N CYS A 115 -5.26 -2.98 -9.31
CA CYS A 115 -4.77 -2.05 -10.33
C CYS A 115 -4.67 -0.60 -9.80
N ILE A 116 -4.45 -0.45 -8.49
CA ILE A 116 -4.40 0.87 -7.82
C ILE A 116 -3.22 1.73 -8.30
N ILE A 117 -2.15 1.05 -8.72
CA ILE A 117 -1.10 1.64 -9.55
C ILE A 117 -1.48 1.35 -10.99
N THR A 118 -1.76 2.42 -11.73
CA THR A 118 -2.35 2.37 -13.07
C THR A 118 -1.57 3.27 -14.02
N ASP A 119 -1.56 2.87 -15.29
CA ASP A 119 -0.98 3.63 -16.39
C ASP A 119 -1.96 4.68 -16.98
N ILE A 120 -3.17 4.80 -16.42
CA ILE A 120 -4.13 5.84 -16.82
C ILE A 120 -3.55 7.23 -16.57
N THR A 121 -3.75 8.14 -17.53
CA THR A 121 -3.41 9.56 -17.38
C THR A 121 -4.69 10.41 -17.23
N PRO A 122 -4.88 11.14 -16.11
CA PRO A 122 -4.01 11.21 -14.93
C PRO A 122 -4.09 9.92 -14.08
N PRO A 123 -3.09 9.53 -13.27
CA PRO A 123 -3.19 8.33 -12.42
C PRO A 123 -4.26 8.46 -11.33
N ILE A 124 -4.76 7.34 -10.80
CA ILE A 124 -5.75 7.34 -9.70
C ILE A 124 -5.11 7.85 -8.41
N LEU A 125 -3.95 7.31 -8.04
CA LEU A 125 -3.16 7.76 -6.89
C LEU A 125 -1.81 8.36 -7.35
N PRO A 126 -1.78 9.62 -7.80
CA PRO A 126 -0.55 10.26 -8.28
C PRO A 126 0.55 10.23 -7.22
N GLY A 127 1.73 9.72 -7.60
CA GLY A 127 2.89 9.65 -6.71
C GLY A 127 2.94 8.41 -5.82
N ILE A 128 2.06 7.43 -6.03
CA ILE A 128 2.25 6.05 -5.59
C ILE A 128 2.80 5.25 -6.77
N ASN A 129 3.86 4.46 -6.54
CA ASN A 129 4.60 3.78 -7.60
C ASN A 129 5.26 2.50 -7.06
N ASP A 130 5.41 1.51 -7.93
CA ASP A 130 6.01 0.20 -7.68
C ASP A 130 7.54 0.19 -7.84
N GLU A 131 8.13 1.25 -8.39
CA GLU A 131 9.56 1.50 -8.35
C GLU A 131 9.96 2.30 -7.09
N TRP A 132 11.21 2.13 -6.67
CA TRP A 132 11.78 2.89 -5.57
C TRP A 132 11.84 4.39 -5.88
N LYS A 133 11.09 5.21 -5.15
CA LYS A 133 11.10 6.68 -5.26
C LYS A 133 11.42 7.36 -3.93
N PRO A 134 12.01 8.57 -3.94
CA PRO A 134 12.26 9.32 -2.70
C PRO A 134 10.96 9.67 -1.95
N ILE A 135 10.90 9.43 -0.65
CA ILE A 135 9.72 9.72 0.20
C ILE A 135 9.44 11.24 0.27
N ARG A 136 10.50 12.05 0.41
CA ARG A 136 10.40 13.51 0.63
C ARG A 136 10.21 14.32 -0.65
N SER A 137 10.05 13.68 -1.80
CA SER A 137 9.78 14.38 -3.06
C SER A 137 8.40 15.03 -3.05
N LYS A 138 8.28 16.21 -3.69
CA LYS A 138 6.98 16.86 -3.96
C LYS A 138 6.08 16.01 -4.87
N ARG A 139 6.67 15.08 -5.64
CA ARG A 139 5.96 14.16 -6.53
C ARG A 139 5.42 12.91 -5.82
N SER A 140 5.85 12.63 -4.60
CA SER A 140 5.38 11.47 -3.84
C SER A 140 4.02 11.75 -3.23
N HIS A 141 3.16 10.74 -3.16
CA HIS A 141 1.83 10.91 -2.55
C HIS A 141 1.94 11.25 -1.06
N ALA A 142 1.01 12.06 -0.53
CA ALA A 142 1.04 12.49 0.87
C ALA A 142 0.95 11.33 1.86
N MET A 143 0.20 10.28 1.50
CA MET A 143 0.13 9.01 2.23
C MET A 143 1.52 8.41 2.50
N ILE A 144 2.45 8.42 1.53
CA ILE A 144 3.79 7.85 1.70
C ILE A 144 4.59 8.61 2.75
N ARG A 145 4.46 9.94 2.78
CA ARG A 145 5.10 10.78 3.80
C ARG A 145 4.50 10.54 5.18
N ALA A 146 3.18 10.38 5.26
CA ALA A 146 2.48 10.07 6.51
C ALA A 146 2.89 8.71 7.06
N LEU A 147 2.99 7.69 6.19
CA LEU A 147 3.47 6.36 6.54
C LEU A 147 4.91 6.42 7.08
N ALA A 148 5.82 7.10 6.38
CA ALA A 148 7.20 7.26 6.85
C ALA A 148 7.26 7.98 8.22
N LYS A 149 6.45 9.02 8.42
CA LYS A 149 6.37 9.74 9.70
C LYS A 149 5.83 8.88 10.85
N MET A 150 4.93 7.93 10.55
CA MET A 150 4.41 6.99 11.55
C MET A 150 5.51 6.09 12.12
N PHE A 151 6.41 5.59 11.27
CA PHE A 151 7.53 4.74 11.70
C PHE A 151 8.76 5.56 12.16
N PHE A 152 8.99 6.74 11.59
CA PHE A 152 10.15 7.60 11.87
C PHE A 152 9.71 9.05 12.13
N PRO A 153 9.10 9.34 13.29
CA PRO A 153 8.52 10.65 13.59
C PRO A 153 9.54 11.79 13.80
N LYS A 154 10.84 11.47 13.94
CA LYS A 154 11.92 12.43 14.21
C LYS A 154 12.81 12.75 12.98
N GLY A 155 12.41 12.31 11.78
CA GLY A 155 13.11 12.57 10.53
C GLY A 155 12.73 13.88 9.86
#